data_AF-A0A0C5DFQ5-F1
#
_entry.id   AF-A0A0C5DFQ5-F1
#
_cell.length_a   1.000
_cell.length_b   1.000
_cell.length_c   1.000
_cell.angle_alpha   90.00
_cell.angle_beta   90.00
_cell.angle_gamma   90.00
#
_symmetry.space_group_name_H-M   'P 1'
#
loop_
_entity.id
_entity.type
_entity.pdbx_description
1 polymer ?
#
loop_
_entity_poly.entity_id
_entity_poly.type
_entity_poly.pdbx_seq_one_letter_code
_entity_poly.pdbx_strand_id
1 'polypeptide(L)'
;IKPTINGVLDIMKACLKAKTVRRLVFTSSAGTVNVEEHQRPIYDETNWSDVEFCRSVKMTGWMYFVSKTLAEQAAWKFAKENNIDFITIIPTLVIGPFLMSSMPPSLITGLSPLTGNTSHYSIIKRGQFVHLDDLCLSHIYLYEHPKAEGRYICSSHDATIYDIAKLLREKYPEYNIPTKFDNIEENLTKVHFSSKKLTDQGFEFKYSLEDMFVGAVDTCRAKGLIPIPAEKHEADDNTVVDVKVAG
;
A
#
# COMPACT_ATOMS: atom_id res chain seq x y z
N ILE A 1 17.35 -7.82 -3.20
CA ILE A 1 16.89 -8.86 -4.17
C ILE A 1 17.28 -10.27 -3.70
N LYS A 2 18.56 -10.69 -3.72
CA LYS A 2 18.97 -12.06 -3.35
C LYS A 2 18.48 -12.53 -1.96
N PRO A 3 18.55 -11.72 -0.88
CA PRO A 3 18.07 -12.16 0.43
C PRO A 3 16.57 -12.48 0.46
N THR A 4 15.76 -11.75 -0.31
CA THR A 4 14.31 -11.98 -0.41
C THR A 4 13.99 -13.34 -1.04
N ILE A 5 14.72 -13.70 -2.11
CA ILE A 5 14.56 -14.97 -2.82
C ILE A 5 15.04 -16.13 -1.93
N ASN A 6 16.26 -16.01 -1.38
CA ASN A 6 16.82 -17.06 -0.54
C ASN A 6 15.98 -17.25 0.73
N GLY A 7 15.53 -16.17 1.36
CA GLY A 7 14.72 -16.22 2.57
C GLY A 7 13.40 -16.97 2.39
N VAL A 8 12.66 -16.71 1.30
CA VAL A 8 11.42 -17.48 1.04
C VAL A 8 11.72 -18.95 0.78
N LEU A 9 12.76 -19.26 0.01
CA LEU A 9 13.14 -20.65 -0.27
C LEU A 9 13.59 -21.39 0.99
N ASP A 10 14.31 -20.73 1.90
CA ASP A 10 14.75 -21.33 3.15
C ASP A 10 13.58 -21.58 4.11
N ILE A 11 12.59 -20.68 4.16
CA ILE A 11 11.33 -20.92 4.88
C ILE A 11 10.58 -22.12 4.28
N MET A 12 10.47 -22.21 2.96
CA MET A 12 9.80 -23.33 2.30
C MET A 12 10.49 -24.68 2.56
N LYS A 13 11.83 -24.71 2.53
CA LYS A 13 12.62 -25.90 2.93
C LYS A 13 12.35 -26.27 4.38
N ALA A 14 12.25 -25.29 5.29
CA ALA A 14 11.93 -25.52 6.69
C ALA A 14 10.51 -26.11 6.86
N CYS A 15 9.51 -25.57 6.15
CA CYS A 15 8.15 -26.13 6.12
C CYS A 15 8.15 -27.60 5.64
N LEU A 16 8.89 -27.90 4.56
CA LEU A 16 9.01 -29.25 4.03
C LEU A 16 9.68 -30.22 5.03
N LYS A 17 10.66 -29.73 5.80
CA LYS A 17 11.34 -30.50 6.85
C LYS A 17 10.43 -30.73 8.07
N ALA A 18 9.57 -29.77 8.41
CA ALA A 18 8.72 -29.84 9.59
C ALA A 18 7.64 -30.92 9.52
N LYS A 19 7.19 -31.31 8.32
CA LYS A 19 6.14 -32.34 8.06
C LYS A 19 4.76 -32.08 8.70
N THR A 20 4.60 -31.01 9.47
CA THR A 20 3.37 -30.62 10.18
C THR A 20 2.70 -29.39 9.57
N VAL A 21 3.40 -28.66 8.69
CA VAL A 21 2.85 -27.48 8.02
C VAL A 21 1.92 -27.92 6.89
N ARG A 22 0.61 -27.71 7.06
CA ARG A 22 -0.40 -28.08 6.05
C ARG A 22 -0.49 -27.12 4.86
N ARG A 23 -0.17 -25.84 5.07
CA ARG A 23 -0.26 -24.75 4.07
C ARG A 23 0.69 -23.64 4.44
N LEU A 24 1.36 -23.06 3.44
CA LEU A 24 2.17 -21.86 3.58
C LEU A 24 1.50 -20.71 2.83
N VAL A 25 1.26 -19.60 3.53
CA VAL A 25 0.73 -18.36 2.94
C VAL A 25 1.86 -17.34 2.86
N PHE A 26 2.14 -16.83 1.66
CA PHE A 26 3.15 -15.82 1.42
C PHE A 26 2.51 -14.49 1.01
N THR A 27 2.77 -13.45 1.79
CA THR A 27 2.41 -12.08 1.41
C THR A 27 3.30 -11.63 0.25
N SER A 28 2.78 -11.56 -0.96
CA SER A 28 3.42 -10.99 -2.15
C SER A 28 3.27 -9.45 -2.17
N SER A 29 3.06 -8.83 -3.33
CA SER A 29 2.90 -7.38 -3.49
C SER A 29 2.26 -7.05 -4.84
N ALA A 30 1.45 -6.00 -4.94
CA ALA A 30 0.99 -5.47 -6.23
C ALA A 30 2.14 -5.11 -7.19
N GLY A 31 3.34 -4.82 -6.67
CA GLY A 31 4.56 -4.63 -7.45
C GLY A 31 5.05 -5.88 -8.20
N THR A 32 4.41 -7.04 -8.00
CA THR A 32 4.61 -8.24 -8.82
C THR A 32 3.63 -8.35 -9.98
N VAL A 33 2.67 -7.43 -10.10
CA VAL A 33 1.53 -7.51 -11.01
C VAL A 33 1.55 -6.41 -12.08
N ASN A 34 1.65 -5.13 -11.70
CA ASN A 34 1.38 -4.01 -12.63
C ASN A 34 2.58 -3.10 -12.96
N VAL A 35 3.81 -3.49 -12.64
CA VAL A 35 4.99 -2.71 -12.99
C VAL A 35 5.42 -3.06 -14.41
N GLU A 36 4.85 -2.34 -15.36
CA GLU A 36 5.11 -2.41 -16.80
C GLU A 36 5.00 -1.00 -17.41
N GLU A 37 5.51 -0.80 -18.62
CA GLU A 37 5.56 0.52 -19.26
C GLU A 37 4.15 1.11 -19.50
N HIS A 38 3.20 0.25 -19.90
CA HIS A 38 1.84 0.64 -20.25
C HIS A 38 0.85 -0.04 -19.31
N GLN A 39 0.29 0.72 -18.37
CA GLN A 39 -0.67 0.17 -17.42
C GLN A 39 -2.00 -0.20 -18.08
N ARG A 40 -2.51 -1.37 -17.70
CA ARG A 40 -3.84 -1.85 -18.06
C ARG A 40 -4.90 -1.17 -17.19
N PRO A 41 -6.16 -1.05 -17.67
CA PRO A 41 -7.24 -0.55 -16.84
C PRO A 41 -7.58 -1.49 -15.67
N ILE A 42 -7.40 -2.81 -15.84
CA ILE A 42 -7.70 -3.83 -14.84
C ILE A 42 -6.55 -4.86 -14.81
N TYR A 43 -6.19 -5.27 -13.60
CA TYR A 43 -5.25 -6.35 -13.32
C TYR A 43 -5.93 -7.48 -12.53
N ASP A 44 -5.53 -8.72 -12.82
CA ASP A 44 -5.92 -9.93 -12.11
C ASP A 44 -4.68 -10.79 -11.77
N GLU A 45 -4.90 -11.96 -11.16
CA GLU A 45 -3.83 -12.85 -10.71
C GLU A 45 -2.99 -13.49 -11.82
N THR A 46 -3.41 -13.37 -13.09
CA THR A 46 -2.64 -13.87 -14.24
C THR A 46 -1.51 -12.93 -14.63
N ASN A 47 -1.57 -11.67 -14.20
CA ASN A 47 -0.60 -10.67 -14.60
C ASN A 47 0.69 -10.73 -13.76
N TRP A 48 1.80 -10.39 -14.40
CA TRP A 48 3.11 -10.29 -13.80
C TRP A 48 3.83 -9.03 -14.28
N SER A 49 4.59 -8.41 -13.37
CA SER A 49 5.41 -7.24 -13.70
C SER A 49 6.59 -7.58 -14.61
N ASP A 50 6.96 -6.62 -15.45
CA ASP A 50 8.15 -6.70 -16.30
C ASP A 50 9.39 -6.34 -15.49
N VAL A 51 10.18 -7.37 -15.16
CA VAL A 51 11.41 -7.24 -14.36
C VAL A 51 12.48 -6.43 -15.09
N GLU A 52 12.55 -6.52 -16.42
CA GLU A 52 13.56 -5.80 -17.20
C GLU A 52 13.19 -4.31 -17.30
N PHE A 53 11.91 -3.99 -17.48
CA PHE A 53 11.41 -2.62 -17.34
C PHE A 53 11.71 -2.03 -15.94
N CYS A 54 11.48 -2.80 -14.87
CA CYS A 54 11.82 -2.36 -13.51
C CYS A 54 13.31 -1.99 -13.38
N ARG A 55 14.20 -2.81 -13.97
CA ARG A 55 15.65 -2.64 -13.91
C ARG A 55 16.18 -1.51 -14.78
N SER A 56 15.52 -1.23 -15.91
CA SER A 56 15.91 -0.17 -16.83
C SER A 56 15.53 1.21 -16.28
N VAL A 57 14.27 1.37 -15.86
CA VAL A 57 13.72 2.67 -15.43
C VAL A 57 14.12 3.02 -13.99
N LYS A 58 14.31 2.04 -13.10
CA LYS A 58 14.75 2.24 -11.70
C LYS A 58 13.90 3.25 -10.91
N MET A 59 12.58 3.20 -11.08
CA MET A 59 11.63 4.06 -10.36
C MET A 59 11.65 3.84 -8.84
N THR A 60 11.03 4.73 -8.08
CA THR A 60 10.88 4.58 -6.62
C THR A 60 10.34 3.19 -6.28
N GLY A 61 11.08 2.40 -5.51
CA GLY A 61 10.71 1.03 -5.13
C GLY A 61 11.16 -0.08 -6.10
N TRP A 62 11.86 0.21 -7.20
CA TRP A 62 12.21 -0.80 -8.22
C TRP A 62 12.90 -2.05 -7.66
N MET A 63 13.86 -1.91 -6.73
CA MET A 63 14.54 -3.05 -6.12
C MET A 63 13.59 -3.94 -5.32
N TYR A 64 12.59 -3.32 -4.68
CA TYR A 64 11.55 -4.02 -3.95
C TYR A 64 10.66 -4.79 -4.93
N PHE A 65 10.17 -4.16 -6.01
CA PHE A 65 9.36 -4.81 -7.05
C PHE A 65 10.07 -6.02 -7.64
N VAL A 66 11.31 -5.85 -8.11
CA VAL A 66 12.13 -6.95 -8.65
C VAL A 66 12.31 -8.05 -7.60
N SER A 67 12.58 -7.71 -6.34
CA SER A 67 12.78 -8.71 -5.29
C SER A 67 11.52 -9.52 -4.99
N LYS A 68 10.34 -8.89 -4.96
CA LYS A 68 9.07 -9.55 -4.69
C LYS A 68 8.66 -10.45 -5.87
N THR A 69 8.81 -9.95 -7.10
CA THR A 69 8.48 -10.70 -8.32
C THR A 69 9.32 -11.97 -8.41
N LEU A 70 10.65 -11.85 -8.29
CA LEU A 70 11.54 -12.99 -8.39
C LEU A 70 11.38 -13.96 -7.20
N ALA A 71 11.09 -13.47 -6.00
CA ALA A 71 10.85 -14.33 -4.84
C ALA A 71 9.55 -15.13 -5.01
N GLU A 72 8.46 -14.50 -5.47
CA GLU A 72 7.19 -15.19 -5.69
C GLU A 72 7.31 -16.26 -6.79
N GLN A 73 7.97 -15.94 -7.91
CA GLN A 73 8.22 -16.89 -9.01
C GLN A 73 9.07 -18.09 -8.55
N ALA A 74 10.13 -17.83 -7.79
CA ALA A 74 10.97 -18.89 -7.22
C ALA A 74 10.20 -19.77 -6.22
N ALA A 75 9.36 -19.14 -5.38
CA ALA A 75 8.51 -19.85 -4.43
C ALA A 75 7.49 -20.75 -5.15
N TRP A 76 6.80 -20.26 -6.18
CA TRP A 76 5.88 -21.07 -6.98
C TRP A 76 6.55 -22.27 -7.66
N LYS A 77 7.76 -22.05 -8.22
CA LYS A 77 8.55 -23.15 -8.79
C LYS A 77 8.87 -24.21 -7.73
N PHE A 78 9.39 -23.79 -6.57
CA PHE A 78 9.73 -24.69 -5.48
C PHE A 78 8.51 -25.43 -4.90
N ALA A 79 7.38 -24.73 -4.74
CA ALA A 79 6.12 -25.34 -4.28
C ALA A 79 5.66 -26.46 -5.20
N LYS A 80 5.68 -26.21 -6.52
CA LYS A 80 5.31 -27.20 -7.53
C LYS A 80 6.23 -28.41 -7.54
N GLU A 81 7.55 -28.20 -7.45
CA GLU A 81 8.55 -29.27 -7.43
C GLU A 81 8.45 -30.17 -6.18
N ASN A 82 7.96 -29.62 -5.06
CA ASN A 82 7.94 -30.31 -3.77
C ASN A 82 6.52 -30.61 -3.25
N ASN A 83 5.49 -30.38 -4.07
CA ASN A 83 4.07 -30.56 -3.72
C ASN A 83 3.68 -29.86 -2.40
N ILE A 84 4.09 -28.61 -2.24
CA ILE A 84 3.73 -27.78 -1.07
C ILE A 84 2.41 -27.06 -1.37
N ASP A 85 1.42 -27.19 -0.47
CA ASP A 85 0.24 -26.33 -0.48
C ASP A 85 0.67 -24.89 -0.16
N PHE A 86 0.67 -24.06 -1.20
CA PHE A 86 1.23 -22.72 -1.19
C PHE A 86 0.21 -21.74 -1.77
N ILE A 87 0.01 -20.65 -1.05
CA ILE A 87 -0.87 -19.54 -1.43
C ILE A 87 -0.08 -18.26 -1.40
N THR A 88 -0.33 -17.38 -2.36
CA THR A 88 0.19 -16.01 -2.31
C THR A 88 -0.94 -15.01 -2.23
N ILE A 89 -0.78 -14.01 -1.36
CA ILE A 89 -1.70 -12.88 -1.21
C ILE A 89 -1.01 -11.65 -1.73
N ILE A 90 -1.64 -10.94 -2.65
CA ILE A 90 -1.10 -9.78 -3.35
C ILE A 90 -1.83 -8.54 -2.82
N PRO A 91 -1.36 -7.94 -1.71
CA PRO A 91 -1.89 -6.66 -1.27
C PRO A 91 -1.48 -5.55 -2.23
N THR A 92 -2.37 -4.58 -2.40
CA THR A 92 -2.06 -3.25 -2.95
C THR A 92 -1.49 -2.35 -1.86
N LEU A 93 -1.72 -1.03 -1.88
CA LEU A 93 -1.21 -0.16 -0.83
C LEU A 93 -2.03 -0.37 0.45
N VAL A 94 -1.39 -0.94 1.46
CA VAL A 94 -2.03 -1.25 2.75
C VAL A 94 -2.08 0.00 3.62
N ILE A 95 -3.29 0.44 3.95
CA ILE A 95 -3.55 1.65 4.73
C ILE A 95 -4.48 1.29 5.90
N GLY A 96 -4.26 1.86 7.08
CA GLY A 96 -5.11 1.65 8.25
C GLY A 96 -4.39 1.96 9.57
N PRO A 97 -5.07 1.81 10.70
CA PRO A 97 -4.47 1.92 12.02
C PRO A 97 -3.44 0.81 12.25
N PHE A 98 -2.47 1.03 13.14
CA PHE A 98 -1.36 0.11 13.36
C PHE A 98 -0.87 0.11 14.81
N LEU A 99 -0.32 -1.04 15.22
CA LEU A 99 0.17 -1.23 16.59
C LEU A 99 1.62 -0.74 16.77
N MET A 100 2.45 -0.83 15.74
CA MET A 100 3.88 -0.48 15.81
C MET A 100 4.10 0.98 16.24
N SER A 101 5.27 1.28 16.84
CA SER A 101 5.61 2.61 17.34
C SER A 101 6.19 3.54 16.27
N SER A 102 6.75 2.99 15.18
CA SER A 102 7.33 3.75 14.08
C SER A 102 6.37 3.87 12.90
N MET A 103 6.67 4.79 11.98
CA MET A 103 5.89 5.00 10.75
C MET A 103 5.93 3.75 9.85
N PRO A 104 4.79 3.13 9.53
CA PRO A 104 4.75 2.04 8.56
C PRO A 104 5.20 2.51 7.18
N PRO A 105 6.03 1.74 6.45
CA PRO A 105 6.53 2.15 5.12
C PRO A 105 5.43 2.47 4.10
N SER A 106 4.30 1.75 4.13
CA SER A 106 3.17 2.02 3.23
C SER A 106 2.50 3.36 3.53
N LEU A 107 2.47 3.81 4.80
CA LEU A 107 1.89 5.08 5.18
C LEU A 107 2.76 6.28 4.79
N ILE A 108 4.08 6.12 4.65
CA ILE A 108 4.95 7.13 4.03
C ILE A 108 4.46 7.44 2.60
N THR A 109 4.06 6.40 1.86
CA THR A 109 3.50 6.54 0.51
C THR A 109 2.07 7.06 0.55
N GLY A 110 1.19 6.44 1.34
CA GLY A 110 -0.24 6.76 1.37
C GLY A 110 -0.52 8.17 1.86
N LEU A 111 0.19 8.61 2.91
CA LEU A 111 0.03 9.95 3.48
C LEU A 111 0.93 11.00 2.81
N SER A 112 1.58 10.66 1.69
CA SER A 112 2.46 11.61 1.00
C SER A 112 1.78 12.92 0.60
N PRO A 113 0.49 13.00 0.21
CA PRO A 113 -0.18 14.28 -0.05
C PRO A 113 -0.31 15.15 1.21
N LEU A 114 -0.43 14.51 2.39
CA LEU A 114 -0.53 15.19 3.68
C LEU A 114 0.84 15.67 4.17
N THR A 115 1.90 14.86 3.97
CA THR A 115 3.26 15.21 4.42
C THR A 115 4.07 15.99 3.37
N GLY A 116 3.55 16.19 2.17
CA GLY A 116 4.25 16.83 1.05
C GLY A 116 5.41 16.01 0.46
N ASN A 117 5.43 14.68 0.66
CA ASN A 117 6.52 13.84 0.16
C ASN A 117 6.30 13.44 -1.31
N THR A 118 6.64 14.36 -2.23
CA THR A 118 6.39 14.24 -3.68
C THR A 118 7.04 13.01 -4.33
N SER A 119 8.12 12.46 -3.76
CA SER A 119 8.84 11.30 -4.32
C SER A 119 8.02 10.01 -4.34
N HIS A 120 6.92 9.97 -3.58
CA HIS A 120 5.99 8.84 -3.48
C HIS A 120 4.74 8.98 -4.35
N TYR A 121 4.49 10.14 -4.96
CA TYR A 121 3.27 10.41 -5.73
C TYR A 121 3.13 9.48 -6.94
N SER A 122 4.24 9.04 -7.53
CA SER A 122 4.24 8.10 -8.66
C SER A 122 3.54 6.78 -8.35
N ILE A 123 3.54 6.34 -7.09
CA ILE A 123 2.90 5.09 -6.65
C ILE A 123 1.38 5.28 -6.46
N ILE A 124 0.94 6.45 -6.00
CA ILE A 124 -0.47 6.71 -5.68
C ILE A 124 -1.23 7.52 -6.74
N LYS A 125 -0.56 7.96 -7.83
CA LYS A 125 -1.21 8.72 -8.92
C LYS A 125 -2.46 8.01 -9.47
N ARG A 126 -2.38 6.68 -9.58
CA ARG A 126 -3.45 5.74 -9.93
C ARG A 126 -3.40 4.59 -8.93
N GLY A 127 -3.67 4.90 -7.66
CA GLY A 127 -3.46 4.00 -6.53
C GLY A 127 -4.56 2.95 -6.36
N GLN A 128 -4.19 1.86 -5.71
CA GLN A 128 -5.10 0.82 -5.23
C GLN A 128 -4.83 0.57 -3.75
N PHE A 129 -5.89 0.29 -3.00
CA PHE A 129 -5.85 0.33 -1.55
C PHE A 129 -6.58 -0.85 -0.92
N VAL A 130 -6.07 -1.28 0.23
CA VAL A 130 -6.71 -2.28 1.10
C VAL A 130 -6.52 -1.89 2.55
N HIS A 131 -7.56 -2.10 3.36
CA HIS A 131 -7.48 -1.87 4.79
C HIS A 131 -6.56 -2.90 5.44
N LEU A 132 -5.75 -2.48 6.41
CA LEU A 132 -4.83 -3.39 7.11
C LEU A 132 -5.57 -4.59 7.70
N ASP A 133 -6.71 -4.37 8.34
CA ASP A 133 -7.48 -5.43 8.99
C ASP A 133 -8.14 -6.37 7.97
N ASP A 134 -8.68 -5.86 6.85
CA ASP A 134 -9.18 -6.71 5.76
C ASP A 134 -8.05 -7.58 5.17
N LEU A 135 -6.84 -7.03 5.04
CA LEU A 135 -5.69 -7.81 4.60
C LEU A 135 -5.33 -8.90 5.61
N CYS A 136 -5.30 -8.60 6.91
CA CYS A 136 -5.03 -9.60 7.94
C CYS A 136 -6.09 -10.70 7.97
N LEU A 137 -7.37 -10.33 7.85
CA LEU A 137 -8.48 -11.27 7.77
C LEU A 137 -8.39 -12.14 6.52
N SER A 138 -7.97 -11.60 5.36
CA SER A 138 -7.80 -12.42 4.15
C SER A 138 -6.65 -13.43 4.28
N HIS A 139 -5.60 -13.13 5.04
CA HIS A 139 -4.54 -14.09 5.35
C HIS A 139 -5.07 -15.29 6.14
N ILE A 140 -5.86 -15.03 7.17
CA ILE A 140 -6.49 -16.07 7.99
C ILE A 140 -7.48 -16.85 7.11
N TYR A 141 -8.34 -16.14 6.39
CA TYR A 141 -9.34 -16.73 5.50
C TYR A 141 -8.73 -17.72 4.51
N LEU A 142 -7.71 -17.30 3.76
CA LEU A 142 -7.08 -18.16 2.74
C LEU A 142 -6.23 -19.28 3.34
N TYR A 143 -5.71 -19.11 4.54
CA TYR A 143 -5.08 -20.20 5.28
C TYR A 143 -6.10 -21.29 5.66
N GLU A 144 -7.28 -20.89 6.11
CA GLU A 144 -8.33 -21.80 6.60
C GLU A 144 -9.20 -22.39 5.49
N HIS A 145 -9.39 -21.65 4.38
CA HIS A 145 -10.34 -22.01 3.32
C HIS A 145 -9.82 -23.21 2.50
N PRO A 146 -10.49 -24.37 2.54
CA PRO A 146 -9.92 -25.62 1.99
C PRO A 146 -9.74 -25.59 0.47
N LYS A 147 -10.51 -24.75 -0.24
CA LYS A 147 -10.45 -24.59 -1.71
C LYS A 147 -9.56 -23.42 -2.16
N ALA A 148 -8.84 -22.77 -1.24
CA ALA A 148 -7.91 -21.72 -1.66
C ALA A 148 -6.75 -22.35 -2.43
N GLU A 149 -6.44 -21.81 -3.61
CA GLU A 149 -5.31 -22.25 -4.45
C GLU A 149 -4.72 -21.09 -5.26
N GLY A 150 -3.40 -21.10 -5.45
CA GLY A 150 -2.75 -20.12 -6.31
C GLY A 150 -2.57 -18.74 -5.65
N ARG A 151 -2.57 -17.71 -6.50
CA ARG A 151 -2.41 -16.30 -6.11
C ARG A 151 -3.79 -15.68 -5.83
N TYR A 152 -3.86 -14.68 -4.96
CA TYR A 152 -5.07 -13.90 -4.68
C TYR A 152 -4.73 -12.42 -4.56
N ILE A 153 -5.39 -11.58 -5.36
CA ILE A 153 -5.36 -10.13 -5.14
C ILE A 153 -6.24 -9.79 -3.94
N CYS A 154 -5.69 -8.95 -3.06
CA CYS A 154 -6.40 -8.39 -1.92
C CYS A 154 -6.34 -6.86 -2.01
N SER A 155 -7.32 -6.31 -2.74
CA SER A 155 -7.49 -4.89 -3.03
C SER A 155 -8.97 -4.53 -3.04
N SER A 156 -9.37 -3.54 -2.27
CA SER A 156 -10.78 -3.19 -2.06
C SER A 156 -11.21 -1.94 -2.82
N HIS A 157 -10.29 -1.00 -3.01
CA HIS A 157 -10.58 0.30 -3.61
C HIS A 157 -9.48 0.72 -4.59
N ASP A 158 -9.85 1.53 -5.57
CA ASP A 158 -8.93 2.25 -6.45
C ASP A 158 -9.32 3.73 -6.53
N ALA A 159 -8.30 4.58 -6.51
CA ALA A 159 -8.47 6.02 -6.44
C ALA A 159 -7.26 6.74 -7.06
N THR A 160 -7.50 7.90 -7.65
CA THR A 160 -6.42 8.77 -8.10
C THR A 160 -5.82 9.54 -6.91
N ILE A 161 -4.62 10.10 -7.09
CA ILE A 161 -4.05 11.01 -6.07
C ILE A 161 -4.97 12.20 -5.77
N TYR A 162 -5.76 12.66 -6.74
CA TYR A 162 -6.74 13.73 -6.58
C TYR A 162 -7.91 13.31 -5.67
N ASP A 163 -8.41 12.08 -5.82
CA ASP A 163 -9.44 11.51 -4.95
C ASP A 163 -8.94 11.42 -3.50
N ILE A 164 -7.72 10.91 -3.30
CA ILE A 164 -7.08 10.81 -1.97
C ILE A 164 -6.89 12.19 -1.34
N ALA A 165 -6.36 13.15 -2.11
CA ALA A 165 -6.12 14.49 -1.62
C ALA A 165 -7.42 15.22 -1.28
N LYS A 166 -8.48 15.00 -2.05
CA LYS A 166 -9.82 15.52 -1.76
C LYS A 166 -10.35 14.96 -0.44
N LEU A 167 -10.32 13.64 -0.27
CA LEU A 167 -10.75 12.98 0.97
C LEU A 167 -9.99 13.52 2.18
N LEU A 168 -8.67 13.64 2.07
CA LEU A 168 -7.85 14.13 3.18
C LEU A 168 -8.09 15.62 3.48
N ARG A 169 -8.35 16.48 2.48
CA ARG A 169 -8.72 17.89 2.70
C ARG A 169 -10.06 18.03 3.42
N GLU A 170 -11.03 17.20 3.05
CA GLU A 170 -12.36 17.25 3.66
C GLU A 170 -12.32 16.77 5.12
N LYS A 171 -11.49 15.78 5.44
CA LYS A 171 -11.36 15.22 6.80
C LYS A 171 -10.38 15.97 7.70
N TYR A 172 -9.34 16.56 7.12
CA TYR A 172 -8.26 17.20 7.84
C TYR A 172 -7.89 18.57 7.23
N PRO A 173 -8.81 19.56 7.28
CA PRO A 173 -8.62 20.89 6.70
C PRO A 173 -7.44 21.68 7.30
N GLU A 174 -6.92 21.27 8.46
CA GLU A 174 -5.75 21.84 9.10
C GLU A 174 -4.44 21.56 8.35
N TYR A 175 -4.38 20.50 7.52
CA TYR A 175 -3.20 20.21 6.69
C TYR A 175 -3.22 20.98 5.37
N ASN A 176 -2.06 21.46 4.95
CA ASN A 176 -1.88 22.10 3.65
C ASN A 176 -1.72 21.05 2.53
N ILE A 177 -2.83 20.41 2.16
CA ILE A 177 -2.85 19.32 1.18
C ILE A 177 -3.06 19.90 -0.24
N PRO A 178 -2.17 19.61 -1.21
CA PRO A 178 -2.26 20.19 -2.55
C PRO A 178 -3.57 19.84 -3.28
N THR A 179 -4.08 20.80 -4.06
CA THR A 179 -5.19 20.59 -5.01
C THR A 179 -4.70 20.26 -6.43
N LYS A 180 -3.42 20.52 -6.71
CA LYS A 180 -2.73 20.23 -7.97
C LYS A 180 -1.44 19.49 -7.69
N PHE A 181 -1.03 18.65 -8.63
CA PHE A 181 0.17 17.84 -8.52
C PHE A 181 1.03 18.01 -9.78
N ASP A 182 2.29 18.40 -9.59
CA ASP A 182 3.21 18.64 -10.69
C ASP A 182 3.38 17.39 -11.56
N ASN A 183 3.27 17.56 -12.88
CA ASN A 183 3.39 16.49 -13.88
C ASN A 183 2.37 15.35 -13.73
N ILE A 184 1.21 15.61 -13.10
CA ILE A 184 0.11 14.64 -12.97
C ILE A 184 -1.17 15.30 -13.49
N GLU A 185 -1.70 14.82 -14.61
CA GLU A 185 -2.95 15.30 -15.20
C GLU A 185 -4.16 15.07 -14.29
N GLU A 186 -5.18 15.93 -14.32
CA GLU A 186 -6.37 15.81 -13.47
C GLU A 186 -7.33 14.69 -13.93
N ASN A 187 -7.40 14.43 -15.23
CA ASN A 187 -8.31 13.47 -15.87
C ASN A 187 -7.72 12.05 -15.97
N LEU A 188 -7.03 11.59 -14.93
CA LEU A 188 -6.46 10.24 -14.91
C LEU A 188 -7.54 9.16 -14.84
N THR A 189 -7.39 8.14 -15.68
CA THR A 189 -8.12 6.90 -15.51
C THR A 189 -7.58 6.14 -14.29
N LYS A 190 -8.49 5.54 -13.53
CA LYS A 190 -8.12 4.63 -12.44
C LYS A 190 -7.61 3.31 -13.01
N VAL A 191 -6.76 2.64 -12.23
CA VAL A 191 -6.29 1.29 -12.52
C VAL A 191 -6.85 0.40 -11.42
N HIS A 192 -7.59 -0.63 -11.80
CA HIS A 192 -8.26 -1.52 -10.86
C HIS A 192 -7.47 -2.82 -10.66
N PHE A 193 -7.44 -3.30 -9.42
CA PHE A 193 -6.94 -4.62 -9.06
C PHE A 193 -8.11 -5.49 -8.64
N SER A 194 -8.46 -6.48 -9.47
CA SER A 194 -9.63 -7.31 -9.26
C SER A 194 -9.40 -8.30 -8.13
N SER A 195 -10.12 -8.11 -7.02
CA SER A 195 -10.21 -9.12 -5.94
C SER A 195 -11.36 -10.12 -6.18
N LYS A 196 -11.80 -10.27 -7.44
CA LYS A 196 -12.93 -11.15 -7.77
C LYS A 196 -12.67 -12.59 -7.33
N LYS A 197 -11.46 -13.10 -7.52
CA LYS A 197 -11.12 -14.48 -7.11
C LYS A 197 -11.25 -14.68 -5.59
N LEU A 198 -10.87 -13.70 -4.79
CA LEU A 198 -10.99 -13.74 -3.33
C LEU A 198 -12.46 -13.64 -2.90
N THR A 199 -13.22 -12.70 -3.48
CA THR A 199 -14.63 -12.46 -3.14
C THR A 199 -15.56 -13.56 -3.63
N ASP A 200 -15.30 -14.17 -4.79
CA ASP A 200 -16.02 -15.34 -5.30
C ASP A 200 -15.89 -16.57 -4.37
N GLN A 201 -14.86 -16.60 -3.50
CA GLN A 201 -14.72 -17.62 -2.47
C GLN A 201 -15.51 -17.31 -1.20
N GLY A 202 -16.15 -16.14 -1.09
CA GLY A 202 -16.96 -15.73 0.07
C GLY A 202 -16.27 -14.79 1.05
N PHE A 203 -15.08 -14.27 0.72
CA PHE A 203 -14.45 -13.22 1.53
C PHE A 203 -15.11 -11.87 1.28
N GLU A 204 -15.38 -11.11 2.34
CA GLU A 204 -16.01 -9.78 2.27
C GLU A 204 -15.08 -8.72 2.85
N PHE A 205 -14.82 -7.66 2.08
CA PHE A 205 -14.12 -6.47 2.58
C PHE A 205 -15.07 -5.64 3.44
N LYS A 206 -14.61 -5.23 4.62
CA LYS A 206 -15.45 -4.55 5.62
C LYS A 206 -15.23 -3.05 5.68
N TYR A 207 -14.08 -2.57 5.19
CA TYR A 207 -13.65 -1.20 5.42
C TYR A 207 -13.65 -0.38 4.13
N SER A 208 -14.10 0.86 4.24
CA SER A 208 -14.08 1.84 3.16
C SER A 208 -12.69 2.49 3.00
N LEU A 209 -12.48 3.18 1.88
CA LEU A 209 -11.30 4.02 1.69
C LEU A 209 -11.17 5.10 2.78
N GLU A 210 -12.30 5.64 3.26
CA GLU A 210 -12.29 6.61 4.35
C GLU A 210 -11.78 6.00 5.65
N ASP A 211 -12.28 4.82 6.04
CA ASP A 211 -11.84 4.12 7.27
C ASP A 211 -10.33 3.91 7.28
N MET A 212 -9.76 3.53 6.14
CA MET A 212 -8.32 3.35 5.96
C MET A 212 -7.54 4.62 6.31
N PHE A 213 -7.85 5.71 5.60
CA PHE A 213 -7.09 6.95 5.71
C PHE A 213 -7.35 7.66 7.04
N VAL A 214 -8.59 7.60 7.55
CA VAL A 214 -8.92 8.16 8.87
C VAL A 214 -8.15 7.42 9.96
N GLY A 215 -8.26 6.09 10.01
CA GLY A 215 -7.55 5.29 11.01
C GLY A 215 -6.02 5.43 10.94
N ALA A 216 -5.46 5.58 9.74
CA ALA A 216 -4.02 5.81 9.55
C ALA A 216 -3.57 7.18 10.11
N VAL A 217 -4.27 8.27 9.75
CA VAL A 217 -3.93 9.63 10.21
C VAL A 217 -4.10 9.74 11.72
N ASP A 218 -5.21 9.27 12.27
CA ASP A 218 -5.47 9.32 13.71
C ASP A 218 -4.43 8.54 14.52
N THR A 219 -4.05 7.34 14.04
CA THR A 219 -2.99 6.55 14.69
C THR A 219 -1.65 7.26 14.64
N CYS A 220 -1.30 7.86 13.49
CA CYS A 220 -0.07 8.63 13.34
C CYS A 220 -0.05 9.86 14.26
N ARG A 221 -1.18 10.57 14.41
CA ARG A 221 -1.32 11.69 15.37
C ARG A 221 -1.12 11.24 16.79
N ALA A 222 -1.84 10.20 17.20
CA ALA A 222 -1.76 9.65 18.56
C ALA A 222 -0.33 9.20 18.94
N LYS A 223 0.48 8.79 17.94
CA LYS A 223 1.87 8.38 18.12
C LYS A 223 2.89 9.50 17.85
N GLY A 224 2.46 10.71 17.50
CA GLY A 224 3.35 11.83 17.17
C GLY A 224 4.21 11.60 15.91
N LEU A 225 3.73 10.78 14.97
CA LEU A 225 4.46 10.39 13.75
C LEU A 225 4.19 11.31 12.56
N ILE A 226 3.17 12.17 12.65
CA ILE A 226 2.91 13.26 11.70
C ILE A 226 2.68 14.56 12.47
N PRO A 227 3.04 15.71 11.89
CA PRO A 227 2.82 16.99 12.55
C PRO A 227 1.32 17.21 12.79
N ILE A 228 0.98 17.87 13.90
CA ILE A 228 -0.33 18.49 14.08
C ILE A 228 -0.10 19.97 13.78
N PRO A 229 -0.66 20.52 12.69
CA PRO A 229 -0.53 21.94 12.39
C PRO A 229 -0.98 22.75 13.61
N ALA A 230 -0.18 23.73 14.04
CA ALA A 230 -0.57 24.60 15.13
C ALA A 230 -1.92 25.25 14.79
N GLU A 231 -2.83 25.33 15.78
CA GLU A 231 -4.05 26.11 15.64
C GLU A 231 -3.67 27.49 15.08
N LYS A 232 -4.29 27.89 13.98
CA LYS A 232 -4.16 29.26 13.49
C LYS A 232 -4.76 30.14 14.59
N HIS A 233 -3.93 30.66 15.49
CA HIS A 233 -4.30 31.82 16.27
C HIS A 233 -4.61 32.92 15.26
N GLU A 234 -5.88 33.25 15.12
CA GLU A 234 -6.29 34.53 14.55
C GLU A 234 -5.56 35.60 15.36
N ALA A 235 -4.56 36.22 14.75
CA ALA A 235 -3.91 37.39 15.32
C ALA A 235 -4.95 38.52 15.27
N ASP A 236 -5.60 38.74 16.41
CA ASP A 236 -6.45 39.90 16.62
C ASP A 236 -5.63 41.18 16.46
N ASP A 237 -6.25 42.11 15.74
CA ASP A 237 -5.79 43.41 15.31
C ASP A 237 -5.55 44.37 16.48
N ASN A 238 -4.75 45.42 16.23
CA ASN A 238 -4.50 46.61 17.06
C ASN A 238 -3.52 46.50 18.25
N THR A 239 -2.26 46.84 17.97
CA THR A 239 -1.53 47.78 18.86
C THR A 239 -0.73 48.77 18.02
N VAL A 240 -1.31 49.97 17.84
CA VAL A 240 -0.56 51.17 17.52
C VAL A 240 0.29 51.49 18.75
N VAL A 241 1.61 51.46 18.63
CA VAL A 241 2.51 51.98 19.66
C VAL A 241 3.13 53.26 19.14
N ASP A 242 2.55 54.39 19.56
CA ASP A 242 3.15 55.71 19.46
C ASP A 242 4.45 55.75 20.28
N VAL A 243 5.60 55.85 19.60
CA VAL A 243 6.87 56.12 20.27
C VAL A 243 7.05 57.63 20.38
N LYS A 244 6.74 58.18 21.57
CA LYS A 244 7.22 59.50 21.98
C LYS A 244 8.72 59.41 22.28
N VAL A 245 9.53 60.14 21.51
CA VAL A 245 10.93 60.39 21.81
C VAL A 245 11.01 61.57 22.80
N ALA A 246 11.62 61.33 23.95
CA ALA A 246 12.07 62.37 24.87
C ALA A 246 13.45 61.96 25.43
N GLY A 247 14.43 62.86 25.31
CA GLY A 247 15.78 62.73 25.87
C GLY A 247 16.86 62.92 24.84
#